data_AF-A0A815DFU2-F1
#
_entry.id   AF-A0A815DFU2-F1
#
_cell.length_a   1.000
_cell.length_b   1.000
_cell.length_c   1.000
_cell.angle_alpha   90.00
_cell.angle_beta   90.00
_cell.angle_gamma   90.00
#
_symmetry.space_group_name_H-M   'P 1'
#
loop_
_entity.id
_entity.type
_entity.pdbx_description
1 polymer ?
#
loop_
_entity_poly.entity_id
_entity_poly.type
_entity_poly.pdbx_seq_one_letter_code
_entity_poly.pdbx_strand_id
1 'polypeptide(L)'
;MGSRLHFRYYSYHYAPFTSYFSNVENVSVQYNTNSKPLKSLEHLIAIFPPHYANYPPRKWQQLMVDKNSPISEFYPINFDIDLNGKRQEWQGIILLPFVDEKRLHEALESVYLTLTPDEEKRNKSDYDHLLIHSTHSCYEQVLNE
;
A
#
# COMPACT_ATOMS: atom_id res chain seq x y z
N MET A 1 -19.35 8.05 0.81
CA MET A 1 -18.98 7.04 -0.21
C MET A 1 -17.62 6.48 0.19
N GLY A 2 -17.57 5.36 0.92
CA GLY A 2 -16.30 4.76 1.33
C GLY A 2 -15.55 4.17 0.14
N SER A 3 -14.22 4.15 0.19
CA SER A 3 -13.37 3.49 -0.82
C SER A 3 -13.70 2.00 -0.86
N ARG A 4 -14.30 1.54 -1.97
CA ARG A 4 -14.71 0.13 -2.17
C ARG A 4 -13.67 -0.70 -2.93
N LEU A 5 -12.47 -0.16 -3.14
CA LEU A 5 -11.44 -0.72 -4.01
C LEU A 5 -10.08 -0.52 -3.37
N HIS A 6 -9.54 -1.56 -2.77
CA HIS A 6 -8.25 -1.46 -2.07
C HIS A 6 -7.06 -1.73 -2.99
N PHE A 7 -7.27 -2.46 -4.10
CA PHE A 7 -6.19 -2.93 -4.98
C PHE A 7 -6.28 -2.47 -6.44
N ARG A 8 -7.04 -1.41 -6.72
CA ARG A 8 -7.07 -0.84 -8.07
C ARG A 8 -6.09 0.32 -8.18
N TYR A 9 -5.13 0.21 -9.10
CA TYR A 9 -4.22 1.29 -9.46
C TYR A 9 -4.18 1.47 -10.98
N TYR A 10 -3.66 2.62 -11.42
CA TYR A 10 -3.41 2.89 -12.83
C TYR A 10 -2.00 2.39 -13.18
N SER A 11 -1.92 1.33 -13.99
CA SER A 11 -0.67 0.58 -14.26
C SER A 11 0.21 1.20 -15.35
N TYR A 12 0.20 2.53 -15.46
CA TYR A 12 1.03 3.28 -16.40
C TYR A 12 1.56 4.55 -15.73
N HIS A 13 2.80 4.92 -16.04
CA HIS A 13 3.42 6.13 -15.48
C HIS A 13 2.91 7.44 -16.12
N TYR A 14 2.27 7.36 -17.28
CA TYR A 14 1.83 8.51 -18.06
C TYR A 14 0.33 8.43 -18.33
N ALA A 15 -0.35 9.57 -18.26
CA ALA A 15 -1.71 9.70 -18.77
C ALA A 15 -1.72 9.61 -20.31
N PRO A 16 -2.76 9.04 -20.92
CA PRO A 16 -2.90 9.04 -22.37
C PRO A 16 -3.27 10.45 -22.87
N PHE A 17 -3.01 10.73 -24.14
CA PHE A 17 -3.50 11.96 -24.75
C PHE A 17 -5.03 11.97 -24.85
N THR A 18 -5.62 13.17 -24.79
CA THR A 18 -7.07 13.32 -24.82
C THR A 18 -7.71 12.81 -26.12
N SER A 19 -6.98 12.86 -27.23
CA SER A 19 -7.40 12.34 -28.53
C SER A 19 -7.62 10.81 -28.54
N TYR A 20 -7.06 10.08 -27.58
CA TYR A 20 -7.27 8.62 -27.46
C TYR A 20 -8.56 8.25 -26.71
N PHE A 21 -9.28 9.21 -26.13
CA PHE A 21 -10.54 8.98 -25.42
C PHE A 21 -11.76 8.96 -26.36
N SER A 22 -11.64 8.34 -27.54
CA SER A 22 -12.82 7.99 -28.34
C SER A 22 -13.44 6.71 -27.78
N ASN A 23 -14.77 6.64 -27.67
CA ASN A 23 -15.52 5.48 -27.18
C ASN A 23 -15.37 5.14 -25.68
N VAL A 24 -15.05 6.11 -24.82
CA VAL A 24 -14.98 5.88 -23.36
C VAL A 24 -16.34 5.45 -22.79
N GLU A 25 -17.43 5.88 -23.40
CA GLU A 25 -18.80 5.49 -23.06
C GLU A 25 -19.04 3.97 -23.17
N ASN A 26 -18.24 3.26 -23.97
CA ASN A 26 -18.34 1.82 -24.17
C ASN A 26 -17.44 1.02 -23.19
N VAL A 27 -16.68 1.69 -22.33
CA VAL A 27 -15.82 1.03 -21.35
C VAL A 27 -16.66 0.52 -20.18
N SER A 28 -16.82 -0.80 -20.10
CA SER A 28 -17.41 -1.44 -18.93
C SER A 28 -16.39 -1.46 -17.78
N VAL A 29 -16.71 -0.75 -16.69
CA VAL A 29 -15.86 -0.73 -15.50
C VAL A 29 -16.33 -1.79 -14.52
N GLN A 30 -15.52 -2.84 -14.37
CA GLN A 30 -15.74 -3.88 -13.37
C GLN A 30 -14.91 -3.61 -12.12
N TYR A 31 -15.49 -3.93 -10.98
CA TYR A 31 -14.93 -3.66 -9.66
C TYR A 31 -14.78 -4.95 -8.88
N ASN A 32 -13.58 -5.24 -8.39
CA ASN A 32 -13.38 -6.33 -7.45
C ASN A 32 -13.73 -5.87 -6.03
N THR A 33 -14.99 -6.10 -5.64
CA THR A 33 -15.50 -5.77 -4.31
C THR A 33 -14.96 -6.68 -3.20
N ASN A 34 -14.31 -7.79 -3.56
CA ASN A 34 -13.72 -8.72 -2.62
C ASN A 34 -12.29 -8.32 -2.22
N SER A 35 -11.76 -7.21 -2.74
CA SER A 35 -10.45 -6.68 -2.35
C SER A 35 -10.45 -6.18 -0.90
N LYS A 36 -9.46 -6.62 -0.13
CA LYS A 36 -9.22 -6.18 1.26
C LYS A 36 -8.04 -5.22 1.30
N PRO A 37 -7.96 -4.28 2.25
CA PRO A 37 -6.73 -3.51 2.43
C PRO A 37 -5.56 -4.43 2.79
N LEU A 38 -4.35 -4.08 2.33
CA LEU A 38 -3.13 -4.64 2.89
C LEU A 38 -3.10 -4.37 4.40
N LYS A 39 -2.59 -5.34 5.15
CA LYS A 39 -2.34 -5.13 6.58
C LYS A 39 -1.20 -4.13 6.75
N SER A 40 -1.14 -3.52 7.93
CA SER A 40 -0.21 -2.41 8.19
C SER A 40 1.25 -2.76 7.89
N LEU A 41 1.72 -3.96 8.24
CA LEU A 41 3.11 -4.36 7.97
C LEU A 41 3.33 -4.76 6.50
N GLU A 42 2.34 -5.35 5.84
CA GLU A 42 2.42 -5.66 4.41
C GLU A 42 2.54 -4.37 3.58
N HIS A 43 1.80 -3.33 3.98
CA HIS A 43 1.89 -2.01 3.37
C HIS A 43 3.32 -1.48 3.45
N LEU A 44 4.00 -1.57 4.62
CA LEU A 44 5.38 -1.11 4.75
C LEU A 44 6.31 -1.79 3.74
N ILE A 45 6.15 -3.10 3.53
CA ILE A 45 6.92 -3.85 2.53
C ILE A 45 6.58 -3.36 1.11
N ALA A 46 5.31 -3.06 0.83
CA ALA A 46 4.88 -2.58 -0.49
C ALA A 46 5.41 -1.18 -0.86
N ILE A 47 5.67 -0.29 0.13
CA ILE A 47 5.98 1.13 -0.15
C ILE A 47 7.41 1.56 0.20
N PHE A 48 8.08 0.87 1.12
CA PHE A 48 9.38 1.35 1.59
C PHE A 48 10.51 0.95 0.64
N PRO A 49 11.43 1.87 0.31
CA PRO A 49 12.69 1.51 -0.31
C PRO A 49 13.60 0.73 0.66
N PRO A 50 14.63 0.01 0.16
CA PRO A 50 15.58 -0.76 0.97
C PRO A 50 16.25 0.03 2.10
N HIS A 51 16.45 1.34 1.91
CA HIS A 51 17.06 2.19 2.94
C HIS A 51 16.25 2.24 4.24
N TYR A 52 14.92 2.04 4.15
CA TYR A 52 14.01 1.99 5.29
C TYR A 52 13.63 0.54 5.67
N ALA A 53 14.43 -0.45 5.27
CA ALA A 53 14.21 -1.84 5.64
C ALA A 53 14.33 -2.10 7.14
N ASN A 54 14.81 -1.15 7.95
CA ASN A 54 14.87 -1.28 9.40
C ASN A 54 13.50 -1.11 10.11
N TYR A 55 12.47 -0.59 9.43
CA TYR A 55 11.15 -0.36 10.03
C TYR A 55 10.22 -1.58 10.05
N PRO A 56 10.17 -2.45 9.01
CA PRO A 56 9.44 -3.70 9.08
C PRO A 56 10.07 -4.70 10.06
N PRO A 57 9.34 -5.78 10.41
CA PRO A 57 9.85 -6.87 11.26
C PRO A 57 11.20 -7.38 10.79
N ARG A 58 12.09 -7.69 11.74
CA ARG A 58 13.51 -8.00 11.46
C ARG A 58 13.70 -9.12 10.42
N LYS A 59 12.83 -10.14 10.42
CA LYS A 59 12.92 -11.24 9.46
C LYS A 59 12.37 -10.90 8.08
N TRP A 60 11.48 -9.91 7.98
CA TRP A 60 10.91 -9.46 6.71
C TRP A 60 11.88 -8.57 5.93
N GLN A 61 12.81 -7.91 6.61
CA GLN A 61 13.79 -6.99 6.01
C GLN A 61 14.60 -7.64 4.89
N GLN A 62 14.89 -8.94 5.00
CA GLN A 62 15.62 -9.69 3.97
C GLN A 62 14.89 -9.71 2.62
N LEU A 63 13.56 -9.65 2.61
CA LEU A 63 12.79 -9.57 1.37
C LEU A 63 13.08 -8.29 0.57
N MET A 64 13.53 -7.22 1.23
CA MET A 64 13.82 -5.92 0.61
C MET A 64 15.28 -5.76 0.20
N VAL A 65 16.21 -6.43 0.88
CA VAL A 65 17.66 -6.20 0.72
C VAL A 65 18.39 -7.35 0.02
N ASP A 66 17.88 -8.58 0.12
CA ASP A 66 18.48 -9.73 -0.54
C ASP A 66 18.20 -9.70 -2.04
N LYS A 67 19.26 -9.79 -2.85
CA LYS A 67 19.16 -9.84 -4.31
C LYS A 67 18.53 -11.14 -4.80
N ASN A 68 18.50 -12.18 -3.98
CA ASN A 68 17.84 -13.45 -4.28
C ASN A 68 16.38 -13.47 -3.79
N SER A 69 15.89 -12.38 -3.19
CA SER A 69 14.49 -12.26 -2.79
C SER A 69 13.56 -12.43 -4.00
N PRO A 70 12.44 -13.15 -3.87
CA PRO A 70 11.47 -13.31 -4.97
C PRO A 70 10.80 -12.00 -5.40
N ILE A 71 10.98 -10.93 -4.61
CA ILE A 71 10.42 -9.59 -4.85
C ILE A 71 11.51 -8.51 -4.91
N SER A 72 12.78 -8.88 -5.12
CA SER A 72 13.90 -7.93 -5.17
C SER A 72 13.74 -6.84 -6.24
N GLU A 73 13.05 -7.15 -7.34
CA GLU A 73 12.77 -6.21 -8.44
C GLU A 73 11.89 -5.03 -8.02
N PHE A 74 11.11 -5.14 -6.94
CA PHE A 74 10.31 -4.02 -6.42
C PHE A 74 11.17 -2.96 -5.72
N TYR A 75 12.45 -3.25 -5.51
CA TYR A 75 13.36 -2.43 -4.72
C TYR A 75 14.62 -2.02 -5.49
N PRO A 76 14.49 -1.29 -6.61
CA PRO A 76 15.66 -0.79 -7.33
C PRO A 76 16.45 0.21 -6.47
N ILE A 77 17.78 0.06 -6.45
CA ILE A 77 18.68 1.01 -5.75
C ILE A 77 18.73 2.34 -6.50
N ASN A 78 18.76 2.28 -7.82
CA ASN A 78 18.74 3.44 -8.72
C ASN A 78 17.51 3.34 -9.61
N PHE A 79 16.82 4.45 -9.81
CA PHE A 79 15.66 4.56 -10.68
C PHE A 79 15.72 5.86 -11.45
N ASP A 80 15.09 5.89 -12.61
CA ASP A 80 15.08 7.05 -13.48
C ASP A 80 13.94 8.01 -13.11
N ILE A 81 14.21 9.31 -13.26
CA ILE A 81 13.21 10.37 -13.13
C ILE A 81 13.07 11.06 -14.49
N ASP A 82 11.92 10.91 -15.11
CA ASP A 82 11.59 11.61 -16.35
C ASP A 82 10.99 12.97 -16.04
N LEU A 83 11.73 14.04 -16.35
CA LEU A 83 11.24 15.41 -16.15
C LEU A 83 10.04 15.74 -17.03
N ASN A 84 9.85 15.10 -18.20
CA ASN A 84 8.72 15.33 -19.10
C ASN A 84 8.37 16.82 -19.30
N GLY A 85 9.39 17.63 -19.60
CA GLY A 85 9.26 19.09 -19.80
C GLY A 85 9.15 19.93 -18.52
N LYS A 86 9.27 19.32 -17.34
CA LYS A 86 9.31 20.02 -16.04
C LYS A 86 10.72 20.52 -15.72
N ARG A 87 10.78 21.51 -14.83
CA ARG A 87 12.04 22.19 -14.46
C ARG A 87 12.69 21.65 -13.21
N GLN A 88 11.95 20.90 -12.39
CA GLN A 88 12.39 20.45 -11.08
C GLN A 88 12.14 18.94 -10.97
N GLU A 89 13.09 18.22 -10.40
CA GLU A 89 13.04 16.75 -10.30
C GLU A 89 11.83 16.23 -9.52
N TRP A 90 11.40 16.94 -8.48
CA TRP A 90 10.20 16.58 -7.71
C TRP A 90 8.89 16.68 -8.51
N GLN A 91 8.92 17.32 -9.68
CA GLN A 91 7.81 17.36 -10.63
C GLN A 91 7.90 16.26 -11.69
N GLY A 92 9.05 15.58 -11.77
CA GLY A 92 9.29 14.49 -12.70
C GLY A 92 8.53 13.23 -12.31
N ILE A 93 8.44 12.34 -13.27
CA ILE A 93 7.78 11.05 -13.14
C ILE A 93 8.84 10.04 -12.71
N ILE A 94 8.63 9.44 -11.54
CA ILE A 94 9.51 8.40 -11.02
C ILE A 94 9.16 7.07 -11.70
N LEU A 95 10.12 6.49 -12.41
CA LEU A 95 9.95 5.25 -13.16
C LEU A 95 10.26 4.02 -12.30
N LEU A 96 9.43 3.78 -11.29
CA LEU A 96 9.48 2.56 -10.48
C LEU A 96 8.66 1.42 -11.11
N PRO A 97 9.09 0.16 -10.94
CA PRO A 97 8.25 -0.99 -11.27
C PRO A 97 7.01 -1.01 -10.37
N PHE A 98 5.89 -1.46 -10.93
CA PHE A 98 4.68 -1.66 -10.14
C PHE A 98 4.79 -2.94 -9.31
N VAL A 99 4.36 -2.88 -8.06
CA VAL A 99 4.33 -4.03 -7.15
C VAL A 99 3.20 -4.98 -7.57
N ASP A 100 3.54 -6.24 -7.80
CA ASP A 100 2.56 -7.31 -7.99
C ASP A 100 2.09 -7.82 -6.62
N GLU A 101 0.81 -7.58 -6.32
CA GLU A 101 0.18 -7.95 -5.05
C GLU A 101 0.29 -9.45 -4.74
N LYS A 102 0.09 -10.30 -5.75
CA LYS A 102 0.09 -11.75 -5.57
C LYS A 102 1.50 -12.22 -5.20
N ARG A 103 2.52 -11.73 -5.92
CA ARG A 103 3.92 -12.05 -5.61
C ARG A 103 4.36 -11.49 -4.27
N LEU A 104 3.91 -10.29 -3.91
CA LEU A 104 4.15 -9.71 -2.59
C LEU A 104 3.57 -10.61 -1.50
N HIS A 105 2.32 -11.05 -1.65
CA HIS A 105 1.66 -11.92 -0.67
C HIS A 105 2.38 -13.27 -0.53
N GLU A 106 2.68 -13.93 -1.65
CA GLU A 106 3.41 -15.21 -1.68
C GLU A 106 4.78 -15.12 -1.01
N ALA A 107 5.51 -14.01 -1.22
CA ALA A 107 6.79 -13.78 -0.55
C ALA A 107 6.62 -13.63 0.97
N LEU A 108 5.57 -12.93 1.40
CA LEU A 108 5.30 -12.67 2.82
C LEU A 108 4.82 -13.91 3.57
N GLU A 109 4.12 -14.85 2.93
CA GLU A 109 3.69 -16.12 3.54
C GLU A 109 4.87 -16.86 4.20
N SER A 110 6.04 -16.85 3.55
CA SER A 110 7.25 -17.50 4.07
C SER A 110 7.77 -16.94 5.39
N VAL A 111 7.45 -15.68 5.70
CA VAL A 111 7.94 -14.96 6.88
C VAL A 111 6.83 -14.59 7.87
N TYR A 112 5.57 -14.92 7.57
CA TYR A 112 4.43 -14.54 8.40
C TYR A 112 4.46 -15.16 9.79
N LEU A 113 4.88 -16.42 9.90
CA LEU A 113 5.02 -17.15 11.18
C LEU A 113 6.20 -16.66 12.04
N THR A 114 6.94 -15.67 11.57
CA THR A 114 8.12 -15.15 12.27
C THR A 114 7.85 -13.90 13.09
N LEU A 115 6.62 -13.37 13.02
CA LEU A 115 6.19 -12.21 13.77
C LEU A 115 6.18 -12.51 15.27
N THR A 116 6.63 -11.53 16.05
CA THR A 116 6.44 -11.54 17.51
C THR A 116 4.98 -11.22 17.86
N PRO A 117 4.51 -11.56 19.08
CA PRO A 117 3.13 -11.25 19.49
C PRO A 117 2.77 -9.76 19.37
N ASP A 118 3.71 -8.85 19.64
CA ASP A 118 3.50 -7.41 19.52
C ASP A 118 3.40 -6.97 18.05
N GLU A 119 4.21 -7.56 17.16
CA GLU A 119 4.12 -7.31 15.73
C GLU A 119 2.83 -7.87 15.13
N GLU A 120 2.38 -9.05 15.55
CA GLU A 120 1.07 -9.59 15.17
C GLU A 120 -0.07 -8.68 15.62
N LYS A 121 0.01 -8.13 16.84
CA LYS A 121 -0.97 -7.17 17.35
C LYS A 121 -1.02 -5.91 16.48
N ARG A 122 0.13 -5.35 16.13
CA ARG A 122 0.24 -4.16 15.26
C ARG A 122 -0.17 -4.41 13.81
N ASN A 123 -0.14 -5.67 13.36
CA ASN A 123 -0.54 -6.06 12.00
C ASN A 123 -2.04 -6.39 11.87
N LYS A 124 -2.82 -6.25 12.95
CA LYS A 124 -4.27 -6.42 12.94
C LYS A 124 -4.95 -5.05 12.82
N SER A 125 -6.10 -5.03 12.16
CA SER A 125 -6.99 -3.86 12.22
C SER A 125 -7.52 -3.70 13.64
N ASP A 126 -7.51 -2.48 14.15
CA ASP A 126 -8.10 -2.11 15.43
C ASP A 126 -9.43 -1.37 15.20
N TYR A 127 -10.13 -1.09 16.30
CA TYR A 127 -11.41 -0.38 16.29
C TYR A 127 -11.22 1.12 16.58
N ASP A 128 -12.16 1.92 16.10
CA ASP A 128 -12.21 3.33 16.46
C ASP A 128 -12.55 3.49 17.95
N HIS A 129 -11.84 4.41 18.62
CA HIS A 129 -12.08 4.73 20.02
C HIS A 129 -12.83 6.06 20.14
N LEU A 130 -14.02 6.04 20.75
CA LEU A 130 -14.77 7.23 21.10
C LEU A 130 -14.46 7.63 22.55
N LEU A 131 -13.90 8.83 22.74
CA LEU A 131 -13.59 9.38 24.06
C LEU A 131 -14.60 10.47 24.39
N ILE A 132 -15.35 10.30 25.49
CA ILE A 132 -16.36 11.26 25.94
C ILE A 132 -16.00 11.70 27.36
N HIS A 133 -15.99 13.01 27.59
CA HIS A 133 -15.81 13.54 28.94
C HIS A 133 -17.00 13.16 29.82
N SER A 134 -16.75 12.82 31.09
CA SER A 134 -17.78 12.36 32.02
C SER A 134 -18.92 13.35 32.26
N THR A 135 -18.68 14.64 32.01
CA THR A 135 -19.71 15.69 32.16
C THR A 135 -20.49 15.96 30.87
N HIS A 136 -20.18 15.29 29.77
CA HIS A 136 -20.85 15.52 28.50
C HIS A 136 -22.28 14.97 28.55
N SER A 137 -23.24 15.70 27.96
CA SER A 137 -24.67 15.39 28.06
C SER A 137 -25.06 14.00 27.53
N CYS A 138 -24.26 13.42 26.62
CA CYS A 138 -24.49 12.08 26.09
C CYS A 138 -23.66 10.96 26.76
N TYR A 139 -22.91 11.26 27.82
CA TYR A 139 -22.04 10.27 28.49
C TYR A 139 -22.84 9.03 28.97
N GLU A 140 -23.96 9.24 29.66
CA GLU A 140 -24.83 8.17 30.15
C GLU A 140 -25.51 7.38 29.01
N GLN A 141 -25.71 7.99 27.84
CA GLN A 141 -26.32 7.29 26.70
C GLN A 141 -25.33 6.31 26.08
N VAL A 142 -24.08 6.73 25.90
CA VAL A 142 -23.03 5.91 25.28
C VAL A 142 -22.49 4.84 26.22
N LEU A 143 -22.56 5.03 27.54
CA LEU A 143 -22.14 4.02 28.51
C LEU A 143 -23.10 2.82 28.59
N ASN A 144 -24.38 3.02 28.25
CA ASN A 144 -25.44 2.01 28.36
C ASN A 144 -25.78 1.32 27.02
N GLU A 145 -25.10 1.68 25.93
CA GLU A 145 -25.12 0.95 24.64
C GLU A 145 -24.08 -0.18 24.63
#